data_AF-A0A8S2DTT5-F1
#
_entry.id   AF-A0A8S2DTT5-F1
#
_cell.length_a   1.000
_cell.length_b   1.000
_cell.length_c   1.000
_cell.angle_alpha   90.00
_cell.angle_beta   90.00
_cell.angle_gamma   90.00
#
_symmetry.space_group_name_H-M   'P 1'
#
loop_
_entity.id
_entity.type
_entity.pdbx_description
1 polymer ?
#
loop_
_entity_poly.entity_id
_entity_poly.type
_entity_poly.pdbx_seq_one_letter_code
_entity_poly.pdbx_strand_id
1 'polypeptide(L)'
;MKAGKSDVKKLGDRPSAGDVGVPPADSDEEYDKYDIFGYVNNTQPSKKKKKKSSVVQQHPFHHQIQQFQAGGDLLKFVEPQPPKTLDETTYIYVDTIDKLNNMMDHLKEQQELAVDCERHSYRSYQVFTCLLQISTRSNDYLVDTLVLREELHVLNTVFANPKTLKVFHAGTSDIEWLYNDFGIYIINMFDTFHAAEALNLTSLSLAYLLKEYCHIVANKQYQLADWRISTVSCIDQTHEV
;
A
#
# COMPACT_ATOMS: atom_id res chain seq x y z
N MET A 1 48.67 -39.28 37.19
CA MET A 1 47.46 -38.47 37.48
C MET A 1 47.19 -37.55 36.31
N LYS A 2 46.02 -37.69 35.68
CA LYS A 2 45.51 -36.88 34.57
C LYS A 2 44.71 -35.69 35.11
N ALA A 3 44.80 -34.54 34.45
CA ALA A 3 43.75 -33.55 34.21
C ALA A 3 44.38 -32.42 33.38
N GLY A 4 43.84 -31.88 32.30
CA GLY A 4 42.64 -32.14 31.50
C GLY A 4 42.67 -31.07 30.41
N LYS A 5 42.90 -31.46 29.15
CA LYS A 5 42.78 -30.57 27.98
C LYS A 5 41.29 -30.49 27.64
N SER A 6 40.74 -29.27 27.56
CA SER A 6 39.37 -29.03 27.13
C SER A 6 39.26 -29.20 25.62
N ASP A 7 38.40 -30.13 25.22
CA ASP A 7 38.05 -30.46 23.85
C ASP A 7 37.25 -29.34 23.17
N VAL A 8 37.77 -28.85 22.05
CA VAL A 8 37.03 -28.06 21.07
C VAL A 8 36.10 -29.03 20.33
N LYS A 9 34.80 -28.99 20.64
CA LYS A 9 33.77 -29.69 19.85
C LYS A 9 33.68 -29.04 18.47
N LYS A 10 34.16 -29.74 17.45
CA LYS A 10 33.77 -29.53 16.04
C LYS A 10 32.28 -29.83 15.92
N LEU A 11 31.48 -28.80 15.67
CA LEU A 11 30.08 -28.96 15.28
C LEU A 11 30.06 -29.30 13.78
N GLY A 12 29.35 -30.38 13.46
CA GLY A 12 29.41 -31.08 12.18
C GLY A 12 29.02 -30.28 10.94
N ASP A 13 29.47 -30.81 9.82
CA ASP A 13 29.28 -30.33 8.46
C ASP A 13 27.81 -30.02 8.15
N ARG A 14 27.54 -28.79 7.70
CA ARG A 14 26.25 -28.44 7.07
C ARG A 14 26.19 -29.15 5.70
N PRO A 15 25.04 -29.74 5.32
CA PRO A 15 24.88 -30.21 3.95
C PRO A 15 24.97 -29.02 2.99
N SER A 16 25.74 -29.19 1.91
CA SER A 16 25.82 -28.25 0.81
C SER A 16 24.42 -28.02 0.26
N ALA A 17 23.97 -26.76 0.23
CA ALA A 17 22.81 -26.38 -0.57
C ALA A 17 23.13 -26.74 -2.03
N GLY A 18 22.45 -27.75 -2.56
CA GLY A 18 22.51 -28.05 -3.99
C GLY A 18 22.02 -26.84 -4.77
N ASP A 19 22.70 -26.57 -5.88
CA ASP A 19 22.27 -25.62 -6.90
C ASP A 19 20.82 -25.89 -7.29
N VAL A 20 19.92 -25.04 -6.82
CA VAL A 20 18.58 -24.91 -7.39
C VAL A 20 18.65 -23.65 -8.24
N GLY A 21 18.79 -23.86 -9.55
CA GLY A 21 19.03 -22.81 -10.54
C GLY A 21 18.01 -21.68 -10.45
N VAL A 22 18.53 -20.45 -10.59
CA VAL A 22 17.72 -19.25 -10.80
C VAL A 22 17.06 -19.38 -12.18
N PRO A 23 15.71 -19.38 -12.29
CA PRO A 23 15.07 -19.34 -13.60
C PRO A 23 15.26 -17.94 -14.23
N PRO A 24 15.43 -17.85 -15.56
CA PRO A 24 15.64 -16.59 -16.23
C PRO A 24 14.40 -15.69 -16.12
N ALA A 25 14.65 -14.41 -15.88
CA ALA A 25 13.66 -13.35 -16.06
C ALA A 25 13.46 -13.16 -17.56
N ASP A 26 12.37 -13.67 -18.12
CA ASP A 26 11.65 -13.15 -19.29
C ASP A 26 10.58 -14.17 -19.72
N SER A 27 9.33 -13.91 -19.33
CA SER A 27 8.12 -14.23 -20.10
C SER A 27 6.92 -13.67 -19.34
N ASP A 28 6.40 -12.54 -19.81
CA ASP A 28 5.05 -12.07 -19.52
C ASP A 28 4.06 -13.15 -19.99
N GLU A 29 3.48 -13.94 -19.09
CA GLU A 29 2.13 -14.53 -19.18
C GLU A 29 1.89 -15.51 -18.02
N GLU A 30 0.66 -15.48 -17.50
CA GLU A 30 0.00 -16.53 -16.71
C GLU A 30 0.25 -16.59 -15.18
N TYR A 31 -0.30 -15.60 -14.45
CA TYR A 31 -0.68 -15.77 -13.04
C TYR A 31 -2.17 -15.43 -12.84
N ASP A 32 -3.04 -16.23 -13.44
CA ASP A 32 -4.49 -16.17 -13.26
C ASP A 32 -5.06 -17.58 -13.09
N LYS A 33 -4.62 -18.31 -12.05
CA LYS A 33 -5.08 -19.69 -11.82
C LYS A 33 -5.20 -20.14 -10.37
N TYR A 34 -5.61 -19.24 -9.48
CA TYR A 34 -6.25 -19.65 -8.24
C TYR A 34 -7.61 -18.95 -8.11
N ASP A 35 -8.54 -19.40 -8.95
CA ASP A 35 -9.97 -19.22 -8.73
C ASP A 35 -10.38 -19.97 -7.45
N ILE A 36 -10.28 -19.26 -6.32
CA ILE A 36 -10.64 -19.72 -4.97
C ILE A 36 -12.17 -19.68 -4.76
N PHE A 37 -12.94 -19.15 -5.72
CA PHE A 37 -14.39 -19.03 -5.60
C PHE A 37 -15.08 -19.84 -6.69
N GLY A 38 -15.13 -21.15 -6.47
CA GLY A 38 -15.84 -22.09 -7.33
C GLY A 38 -17.29 -21.69 -7.62
N TYR A 39 -17.49 -21.04 -8.78
CA TYR A 39 -18.79 -20.93 -9.42
C TYR A 39 -18.99 -22.14 -10.33
N VAL A 40 -19.39 -23.27 -9.73
CA VAL A 40 -19.93 -24.40 -10.49
C VAL A 40 -21.39 -24.10 -10.82
N ASN A 41 -21.65 -23.79 -12.08
CA ASN A 41 -23.00 -23.85 -12.65
C ASN A 41 -23.47 -25.29 -12.66
N ASN A 42 -24.43 -25.63 -11.79
CA ASN A 42 -25.15 -26.90 -11.88
C ASN A 42 -26.66 -26.67 -11.69
N THR A 43 -27.39 -26.82 -12.79
CA THR A 43 -28.85 -26.93 -12.87
C THR A 43 -29.33 -28.29 -12.37
N GLN A 44 -30.24 -28.32 -11.37
CA GLN A 44 -31.44 -29.18 -11.19
C GLN A 44 -31.92 -29.20 -9.70
N PRO A 45 -33.19 -29.54 -9.38
CA PRO A 45 -34.03 -28.71 -8.52
C PRO A 45 -34.22 -29.14 -7.05
N SER A 46 -34.62 -28.12 -6.27
CA SER A 46 -35.46 -28.13 -5.05
C SER A 46 -35.08 -29.02 -3.86
N LYS A 47 -34.55 -28.37 -2.81
CA LYS A 47 -34.96 -28.61 -1.41
C LYS A 47 -35.07 -27.26 -0.69
N LYS A 48 -36.24 -26.94 -0.14
CA LYS A 48 -36.50 -25.71 0.63
C LYS A 48 -35.56 -25.62 1.83
N LYS A 49 -34.43 -24.91 1.69
CA LYS A 49 -33.58 -24.51 2.82
C LYS A 49 -34.11 -23.19 3.37
N LYS A 50 -34.35 -23.14 4.68
CA LYS A 50 -34.72 -21.93 5.43
C LYS A 50 -33.72 -20.82 5.10
N LYS A 51 -34.19 -19.70 4.53
CA LYS A 51 -33.38 -18.49 4.30
C LYS A 51 -32.90 -17.98 5.67
N LYS A 52 -31.63 -18.23 6.00
CA LYS A 52 -30.92 -17.37 6.96
C LYS A 52 -30.76 -16.03 6.24
N SER A 53 -31.38 -14.97 6.73
CA SER A 53 -31.09 -13.63 6.27
C SER A 53 -29.63 -13.32 6.62
N SER A 54 -28.73 -13.43 5.66
CA SER A 54 -27.41 -12.84 5.77
C SER A 54 -27.61 -11.34 5.88
N VAL A 55 -27.37 -10.77 7.06
CA VAL A 55 -27.32 -9.32 7.22
C VAL A 55 -26.12 -8.86 6.42
N VAL A 56 -26.36 -8.26 5.25
CA VAL A 56 -25.29 -7.60 4.49
C VAL A 56 -24.93 -6.35 5.30
N GLN A 57 -23.79 -6.39 5.98
CA GLN A 57 -23.28 -5.23 6.70
C GLN A 57 -22.90 -4.18 5.66
N GLN A 58 -23.63 -3.07 5.62
CA GLN A 58 -23.34 -1.97 4.70
C GLN A 58 -22.08 -1.22 5.13
N HIS A 59 -21.33 -0.72 4.16
CA HIS A 59 -20.16 0.12 4.37
C HIS A 59 -20.53 1.35 5.23
N PRO A 60 -19.82 1.68 6.33
CA PRO A 60 -20.22 2.73 7.26
C PRO A 60 -20.36 4.13 6.65
N PHE A 61 -19.59 4.40 5.59
CA PHE A 61 -19.66 5.65 4.83
C PHE A 61 -20.42 5.54 3.50
N HIS A 62 -21.22 4.48 3.31
CA HIS A 62 -21.92 4.21 2.04
C HIS A 62 -22.72 5.43 1.54
N HIS A 63 -23.50 6.05 2.43
CA HIS A 63 -24.35 7.19 2.07
C HIS A 63 -23.51 8.41 1.69
N GLN A 64 -22.43 8.69 2.43
CA GLN A 64 -21.52 9.80 2.14
C GLN A 64 -20.82 9.61 0.79
N ILE A 65 -20.37 8.40 0.48
CA ILE A 65 -19.71 8.10 -0.81
C ILE A 65 -20.71 8.25 -1.97
N GLN A 66 -21.92 7.70 -1.82
CA GLN A 66 -22.96 7.78 -2.87
C GLN A 66 -23.43 9.22 -3.15
N GLN A 67 -23.39 10.08 -2.14
CA GLN A 67 -23.80 11.48 -2.27
C GLN A 67 -22.66 12.44 -2.60
N PHE A 68 -21.42 11.98 -2.47
CA PHE A 68 -20.25 12.79 -2.77
C PHE A 68 -20.25 13.14 -4.26
N GLN A 69 -20.09 14.42 -4.54
CA GLN A 69 -19.87 14.93 -5.90
C GLN A 69 -18.65 15.82 -5.86
N ALA A 70 -17.69 15.55 -6.75
CA ALA A 70 -16.58 16.45 -6.98
C ALA A 70 -17.12 17.79 -7.49
N GLY A 71 -16.64 18.90 -6.93
CA GLY A 71 -17.11 20.23 -7.28
C GLY A 71 -16.12 21.32 -6.87
N GLY A 72 -16.47 22.57 -7.18
CA GLY A 72 -15.65 23.72 -6.82
C GLY A 72 -14.30 23.72 -7.55
N ASP A 73 -13.22 23.88 -6.79
CA ASP A 73 -11.87 24.03 -7.32
C ASP A 73 -11.31 22.74 -7.96
N LEU A 74 -11.82 21.56 -7.57
CA LEU A 74 -11.39 20.27 -8.14
C LEU A 74 -11.71 20.10 -9.63
N LEU A 75 -12.70 20.83 -10.15
CA LEU A 75 -13.10 20.77 -11.55
C LEU A 75 -12.59 21.96 -12.37
N LYS A 76 -11.85 22.87 -11.74
CA LYS A 76 -11.23 23.99 -12.43
C LYS A 76 -9.91 23.54 -13.03
N PHE A 77 -9.60 24.08 -14.20
CA PHE A 77 -8.25 23.98 -14.71
C PHE A 77 -7.30 24.75 -13.79
N VAL A 78 -6.22 24.10 -13.38
CA VAL A 78 -5.16 24.67 -12.53
C VAL A 78 -3.84 24.39 -13.22
N GLU A 79 -2.94 25.37 -13.20
CA GLU A 79 -1.56 25.16 -13.66
C GLU A 79 -0.88 24.09 -12.79
N PRO A 80 -0.32 23.02 -13.40
CA PRO A 80 0.33 21.96 -12.64
C PRO A 80 1.49 22.50 -11.80
N GLN A 81 1.47 22.17 -10.51
CA GLN A 81 2.60 22.42 -9.63
C GLN A 81 3.60 21.25 -9.74
N PRO A 82 4.85 21.50 -10.18
CA PRO A 82 5.83 20.44 -10.29
C PRO A 82 6.20 19.88 -8.90
N PRO A 83 6.55 18.60 -8.81
CA PRO A 83 7.11 18.03 -7.58
C PRO A 83 8.49 18.64 -7.29
N LYS A 84 8.92 18.52 -6.03
CA LYS A 84 10.32 18.80 -5.65
C LYS A 84 11.24 17.79 -6.34
N THR A 85 12.50 18.18 -6.56
CA THR A 85 13.51 17.24 -7.05
C THR A 85 13.84 16.23 -5.96
N LEU A 86 14.21 15.01 -6.35
CA LEU A 86 14.54 13.95 -5.37
C LEU A 86 15.66 14.36 -4.42
N ASP A 87 16.64 15.16 -4.88
CA ASP A 87 17.74 15.66 -4.05
C ASP A 87 17.29 16.65 -2.96
N GLU A 88 16.15 17.34 -3.17
CA GLU A 88 15.56 18.30 -2.24
C GLU A 88 14.45 17.68 -1.39
N THR A 89 14.03 16.47 -1.74
CA THR A 89 12.98 15.74 -1.05
C THR A 89 13.54 15.09 0.21
N THR A 90 12.93 15.43 1.34
CA THR A 90 13.20 14.79 2.63
C THR A 90 11.91 14.18 3.15
N TYR A 91 11.99 12.97 3.71
CA TYR A 91 10.84 12.34 4.33
C TYR A 91 10.87 12.47 5.86
N ILE A 92 9.68 12.35 6.46
CA ILE A 92 9.48 12.28 7.91
C ILE A 92 9.06 10.86 8.26
N TYR A 93 9.91 10.15 9.01
CA TYR A 93 9.58 8.82 9.51
C TYR A 93 8.71 8.89 10.78
N VAL A 94 7.51 8.32 10.71
CA VAL A 94 6.48 8.37 11.75
C VAL A 94 6.31 7.00 12.38
N ASP A 95 6.91 6.82 13.56
CA ASP A 95 6.94 5.58 14.34
C ASP A 95 6.52 5.77 15.80
N THR A 96 6.13 6.99 16.18
CA THR A 96 5.64 7.32 17.52
C THR A 96 4.33 8.09 17.45
N ILE A 97 3.54 7.99 18.51
CA ILE A 97 2.26 8.70 18.63
C ILE A 97 2.44 10.22 18.56
N ASP A 98 3.53 10.77 19.14
CA ASP A 98 3.81 12.20 19.05
C ASP A 98 4.07 12.65 17.61
N LYS A 99 4.85 11.88 16.85
CA LYS A 99 5.07 12.15 15.43
C LYS A 99 3.80 12.00 14.62
N LEU A 100 2.96 11.00 14.94
CA LEU A 100 1.65 10.80 14.31
C LEU A 100 0.74 12.00 14.56
N ASN A 101 0.68 12.51 15.79
CA ASN A 101 -0.11 13.69 16.12
C ASN A 101 0.38 14.93 15.37
N ASN A 102 1.69 15.17 15.32
CA ASN A 102 2.27 16.28 14.55
C ASN A 102 1.96 16.16 13.05
N MET A 103 2.06 14.95 12.50
CA MET A 103 1.65 14.68 11.11
C MET A 103 0.17 15.00 10.93
N MET A 104 -0.71 14.50 11.81
CA MET A 104 -2.16 14.74 11.72
C MET A 104 -2.53 16.22 11.78
N ASP A 105 -1.84 17.02 12.58
CA ASP A 105 -2.08 18.46 12.62
C ASP A 105 -1.72 19.13 11.29
N HIS A 106 -0.61 18.73 10.66
CA HIS A 106 -0.26 19.20 9.33
C HIS A 106 -1.25 18.71 8.25
N LEU A 107 -1.67 17.44 8.28
CA LEU A 107 -2.57 16.85 7.27
C LEU A 107 -3.96 17.49 7.27
N LYS A 108 -4.46 17.97 8.43
CA LYS A 108 -5.75 18.66 8.52
C LYS A 108 -5.80 19.97 7.75
N GLU A 109 -4.65 20.59 7.50
CA GLU A 109 -4.53 21.86 6.78
C GLU A 109 -4.42 21.68 5.26
N GLN A 110 -4.24 20.45 4.79
CA GLN A 110 -4.00 20.16 3.38
C GLN A 110 -5.30 20.01 2.57
N GLN A 111 -5.25 20.47 1.31
CA GLN A 111 -6.33 20.33 0.35
C GLN A 111 -6.29 18.98 -0.37
N GLU A 112 -5.10 18.45 -0.63
CA GLU A 112 -4.90 17.15 -1.25
C GLU A 112 -3.72 16.40 -0.64
N LEU A 113 -3.79 15.08 -0.72
CA LEU A 113 -2.78 14.13 -0.26
C LEU A 113 -2.58 13.05 -1.33
N ALA A 114 -1.35 12.60 -1.55
CA ALA A 114 -1.09 11.34 -2.25
C ALA A 114 -0.83 10.23 -1.22
N VAL A 115 -1.31 9.02 -1.50
CA VAL A 115 -1.26 7.89 -0.57
C VAL A 115 -0.89 6.61 -1.30
N ASP A 116 -0.02 5.81 -0.70
CA ASP A 116 0.38 4.48 -1.16
C ASP A 116 0.65 3.55 0.02
N CYS A 117 0.59 2.23 -0.17
CA CYS A 117 0.85 1.25 0.89
C CYS A 117 1.79 0.13 0.43
N GLU A 118 2.75 -0.24 1.30
CA GLU A 118 3.53 -1.47 1.12
C GLU A 118 2.97 -2.61 1.96
N ARG A 119 2.76 -3.76 1.32
CA ARG A 119 2.15 -4.93 1.96
C ARG A 119 3.05 -6.16 1.87
N HIS A 120 3.07 -6.97 2.94
CA HIS A 120 3.82 -8.23 2.97
C HIS A 120 2.91 -9.45 3.02
N SER A 121 3.09 -10.39 2.07
CA SER A 121 2.30 -11.62 1.94
C SER A 121 3.11 -12.93 2.02
N TYR A 122 4.43 -12.89 1.87
CA TYR A 122 5.25 -14.11 1.64
C TYR A 122 5.44 -15.01 2.87
N ARG A 123 5.40 -14.47 4.10
CA ARG A 123 5.69 -15.23 5.34
C ARG A 123 4.63 -15.11 6.44
N SER A 124 3.41 -14.73 6.08
CA SER A 124 2.32 -14.53 7.04
C SER A 124 1.05 -15.22 6.57
N TYR A 125 0.37 -15.95 7.46
CA TYR A 125 -0.96 -16.52 7.18
C TYR A 125 -2.02 -15.41 7.02
N GLN A 126 -1.82 -14.29 7.70
CA GLN A 126 -2.57 -13.05 7.52
C GLN A 126 -1.67 -12.02 6.85
N VAL A 127 -2.10 -11.48 5.72
CA VAL A 127 -1.38 -10.42 5.00
C VAL A 127 -1.63 -9.09 5.71
N PHE A 128 -0.60 -8.31 6.00
CA PHE A 128 -0.72 -7.02 6.70
C PHE A 128 0.09 -5.92 6.01
N THR A 129 -0.39 -4.68 6.12
CA THR A 129 0.31 -3.48 5.65
C THR A 129 1.49 -3.18 6.58
N CYS A 130 2.66 -2.93 5.99
CA CYS A 130 3.92 -2.68 6.70
C CYS A 130 4.34 -1.21 6.69
N LEU A 131 3.97 -0.49 5.63
CA LEU A 131 4.30 0.91 5.45
C LEU A 131 3.12 1.62 4.79
N LEU A 132 2.87 2.84 5.22
CA LEU A 132 1.94 3.76 4.60
C LEU A 132 2.71 5.01 4.19
N GLN A 133 2.76 5.30 2.90
CA GLN A 133 3.34 6.52 2.35
C GLN A 133 2.24 7.57 2.22
N ILE A 134 2.50 8.78 2.71
CA ILE A 134 1.61 9.93 2.53
C ILE A 134 2.44 11.13 2.08
N SER A 135 2.09 11.70 0.93
CA SER A 135 2.74 12.91 0.42
C SER A 135 1.76 14.08 0.40
N THR A 136 2.27 15.23 0.81
CA THR A 136 1.64 16.55 0.68
C THR A 136 2.44 17.37 -0.32
N ARG A 137 2.05 18.62 -0.58
CA ARG A 137 2.88 19.52 -1.40
C ARG A 137 4.21 19.88 -0.75
N SER A 138 4.30 19.82 0.58
CA SER A 138 5.47 20.28 1.33
C SER A 138 6.30 19.15 1.95
N ASN A 139 5.67 18.02 2.28
CA ASN A 139 6.25 16.96 3.11
C ASN A 139 5.83 15.57 2.62
N ASP A 140 6.78 14.64 2.70
CA ASP A 140 6.57 13.20 2.51
C ASP A 140 6.69 12.49 3.86
N TYR A 141 5.75 11.58 4.14
CA TYR A 141 5.66 10.84 5.38
C TYR A 141 5.75 9.34 5.11
N LEU A 142 6.63 8.67 5.86
CA LEU A 142 6.73 7.22 5.90
C LEU A 142 6.24 6.75 7.26
N VAL A 143 5.04 6.17 7.29
CA VAL A 143 4.36 5.79 8.52
C VAL A 143 4.56 4.30 8.79
N ASP A 144 5.18 3.98 9.93
CA ASP A 144 5.35 2.60 10.39
C ASP A 144 4.01 2.06 10.90
N THR A 145 3.34 1.29 10.04
CA THR A 145 2.01 0.77 10.34
C THR A 145 2.04 -0.44 11.26
N LEU A 146 3.22 -1.02 11.50
CA LEU A 146 3.37 -2.14 12.42
C LEU A 146 3.42 -1.65 13.86
N VAL A 147 4.16 -0.56 14.11
CA VAL A 147 4.28 0.03 15.44
C VAL A 147 3.03 0.83 15.82
N LEU A 148 2.40 1.53 14.87
CA LEU A 148 1.27 2.43 15.13
C LEU A 148 -0.11 1.82 14.82
N ARG A 149 -0.19 0.50 14.68
CA ARG A 149 -1.37 -0.20 14.15
C ARG A 149 -2.68 0.18 14.86
N GLU A 150 -2.65 0.33 16.18
CA GLU A 150 -3.86 0.60 16.97
C GLU A 150 -4.28 2.08 16.89
N GLU A 151 -3.34 2.96 16.53
CA GLU A 151 -3.48 4.42 16.55
C GLU A 151 -3.88 4.98 15.18
N LEU A 152 -3.60 4.27 14.07
CA LEU A 152 -3.85 4.77 12.72
C LEU A 152 -5.32 5.09 12.40
N HIS A 153 -6.28 4.62 13.19
CA HIS A 153 -7.69 4.96 13.04
C HIS A 153 -7.95 6.48 13.06
N VAL A 154 -7.06 7.28 13.67
CA VAL A 154 -7.15 8.75 13.70
C VAL A 154 -7.09 9.39 12.30
N LEU A 155 -6.50 8.70 11.31
CA LEU A 155 -6.41 9.14 9.92
C LEU A 155 -7.79 9.35 9.28
N ASN A 156 -8.84 8.69 9.79
CA ASN A 156 -10.22 8.92 9.34
C ASN A 156 -10.64 10.39 9.42
N THR A 157 -10.05 11.17 10.33
CA THR A 157 -10.29 12.63 10.42
C THR A 157 -10.02 13.36 9.10
N VAL A 158 -9.10 12.84 8.29
CA VAL A 158 -8.68 13.42 7.00
C VAL A 158 -9.09 12.53 5.82
N PHE A 159 -8.95 11.21 5.95
CA PHE A 159 -9.26 10.25 4.88
C PHE A 159 -10.76 10.17 4.60
N ALA A 160 -11.61 10.28 5.62
CA ALA A 160 -13.06 10.34 5.46
C ALA A 160 -13.59 11.78 5.33
N ASN A 161 -12.72 12.80 5.32
CA ASN A 161 -13.13 14.18 5.09
C ASN A 161 -13.34 14.43 3.58
N PRO A 162 -14.56 14.75 3.12
CA PRO A 162 -14.82 15.00 1.69
C PRO A 162 -14.12 16.26 1.15
N LYS A 163 -13.64 17.16 2.00
CA LYS A 163 -12.96 18.39 1.57
C LYS A 163 -11.50 18.18 1.17
N THR A 164 -10.87 17.12 1.68
CA THR A 164 -9.48 16.79 1.34
C THR A 164 -9.51 15.76 0.23
N LEU A 165 -8.79 15.98 -0.87
CA LEU A 165 -8.66 15.00 -1.94
C LEU A 165 -7.60 13.95 -1.56
N LYS A 166 -7.89 12.67 -1.75
CA LYS A 166 -6.89 11.59 -1.63
C LYS A 166 -6.56 11.03 -3.01
N VAL A 167 -5.32 11.16 -3.43
CA VAL A 167 -4.81 10.69 -4.71
C VAL A 167 -4.13 9.35 -4.51
N PHE A 168 -4.52 8.36 -5.30
CA PHE A 168 -3.90 7.04 -5.35
C PHE A 168 -3.50 6.70 -6.79
N HIS A 169 -2.75 5.61 -6.94
CA HIS A 169 -2.52 4.99 -8.24
C HIS A 169 -2.89 3.51 -8.17
N ALA A 170 -3.94 3.10 -8.90
CA ALA A 170 -4.49 1.75 -8.85
C ALA A 170 -4.85 1.32 -7.42
N GLY A 171 -5.50 2.22 -6.67
CA GLY A 171 -5.64 2.17 -5.21
C GLY A 171 -6.66 1.16 -4.67
N THR A 172 -7.23 0.32 -5.54
CA THR A 172 -8.29 -0.64 -5.16
C THR A 172 -7.85 -1.53 -4.00
N SER A 173 -6.63 -2.07 -4.09
CA SER A 173 -6.08 -2.93 -3.04
C SER A 173 -5.80 -2.14 -1.76
N ASP A 174 -5.22 -0.93 -1.87
CA ASP A 174 -4.89 -0.09 -0.72
C ASP A 174 -6.12 0.26 0.11
N ILE A 175 -7.25 0.56 -0.54
CA ILE A 175 -8.53 0.82 0.12
C ILE A 175 -8.95 -0.38 0.97
N GLU A 176 -8.86 -1.60 0.43
CA GLU A 176 -9.20 -2.80 1.17
C GLU A 176 -8.25 -3.02 2.36
N TRP A 177 -6.96 -2.73 2.18
CA TRP A 177 -5.96 -2.96 3.20
C TRP A 177 -6.11 -1.98 4.36
N LEU A 178 -6.26 -0.69 4.05
CA LEU A 178 -6.50 0.38 5.02
C LEU A 178 -7.77 0.11 5.85
N TYR A 179 -8.83 -0.38 5.19
CA TYR A 179 -10.05 -0.78 5.87
C TYR A 179 -9.85 -2.00 6.78
N ASN A 180 -9.29 -3.09 6.25
CA ASN A 180 -9.17 -4.35 6.99
C ASN A 180 -8.18 -4.27 8.16
N ASP A 181 -7.09 -3.52 8.00
CA ASP A 181 -6.03 -3.46 9.00
C ASP A 181 -6.25 -2.39 10.06
N PHE A 182 -6.80 -1.23 9.68
CA PHE A 182 -6.84 -0.03 10.53
C PHE A 182 -8.23 0.58 10.68
N GLY A 183 -9.25 0.05 9.99
CA GLY A 183 -10.59 0.64 9.98
C GLY A 183 -10.62 2.04 9.36
N ILE A 184 -9.74 2.31 8.40
CA ILE A 184 -9.67 3.60 7.69
C ILE A 184 -10.57 3.54 6.45
N TYR A 185 -11.34 4.61 6.25
CA TYR A 185 -12.24 4.78 5.12
C TYR A 185 -11.86 6.01 4.31
N ILE A 186 -12.13 5.95 3.01
CA ILE A 186 -11.76 7.01 2.07
C ILE A 186 -13.03 7.59 1.43
N ILE A 187 -13.13 8.92 1.46
CA ILE A 187 -14.13 9.72 0.73
C ILE A 187 -13.38 10.77 -0.07
N ASN A 188 -13.83 11.14 -1.28
CA ASN A 188 -13.11 12.06 -2.17
C ASN A 188 -11.73 11.50 -2.57
N MET A 189 -11.75 10.48 -3.42
CA MET A 189 -10.56 9.82 -3.95
C MET A 189 -10.44 10.10 -5.46
N PHE A 190 -9.22 10.31 -5.92
CA PHE A 190 -8.86 10.39 -7.33
C PHE A 190 -7.82 9.32 -7.63
N ASP A 191 -8.14 8.42 -8.57
CA ASP A 191 -7.23 7.36 -9.00
C ASP A 191 -6.56 7.73 -10.33
N THR A 192 -5.23 7.88 -10.28
CA THR A 192 -4.43 8.22 -11.46
C THR A 192 -4.36 7.10 -12.49
N PHE A 193 -4.60 5.83 -12.12
CA PHE A 193 -4.74 4.73 -13.07
C PHE A 193 -5.98 4.92 -13.96
N HIS A 194 -7.13 5.20 -13.35
CA HIS A 194 -8.37 5.47 -14.10
C HIS A 194 -8.29 6.78 -14.87
N ALA A 195 -7.56 7.78 -14.37
CA ALA A 195 -7.29 8.99 -15.14
C ALA A 195 -6.44 8.70 -16.39
N ALA A 196 -5.38 7.89 -16.27
CA ALA A 196 -4.56 7.47 -17.40
C ALA A 196 -5.36 6.67 -18.44
N GLU A 197 -6.28 5.81 -17.97
CA GLU A 197 -7.20 5.05 -18.83
C GLU A 197 -8.16 5.99 -19.58
N ALA A 198 -8.79 6.94 -18.87
CA ALA A 198 -9.69 7.93 -19.46
C ALA A 198 -8.98 8.85 -20.48
N LEU A 199 -7.70 9.13 -20.26
CA LEU A 199 -6.85 9.90 -21.18
C LEU A 199 -6.27 9.04 -22.33
N ASN A 200 -6.52 7.73 -22.32
CA ASN A 200 -6.04 6.79 -23.33
C ASN A 200 -4.52 6.85 -23.52
N LEU A 201 -3.78 6.87 -22.40
CA LEU A 201 -2.32 6.85 -22.40
C LEU A 201 -1.77 5.50 -22.89
N THR A 202 -0.51 5.51 -23.34
CA THR A 202 0.14 4.29 -23.90
C THR A 202 0.43 3.23 -22.85
N SER A 203 0.58 3.63 -21.59
CA SER A 203 0.70 2.74 -20.44
C SER A 203 -0.02 3.37 -19.25
N LEU A 204 -0.57 2.52 -18.38
CA LEU A 204 -1.32 2.92 -17.19
C LEU A 204 -0.51 2.79 -15.90
N SER A 205 0.74 2.36 -15.98
CA SER A 205 1.57 2.07 -14.80
C SER A 205 2.12 3.35 -14.15
N LEU A 206 2.28 3.33 -12.82
CA LEU A 206 2.91 4.43 -12.09
C LEU A 206 4.30 4.75 -12.63
N ALA A 207 5.10 3.72 -12.93
CA ALA A 207 6.44 3.89 -13.49
C ALA A 207 6.43 4.64 -14.84
N TYR A 208 5.39 4.43 -15.66
CA TYR A 208 5.21 5.19 -16.89
C TYR A 208 4.84 6.65 -16.59
N LEU A 209 3.90 6.89 -15.68
CA LEU A 209 3.49 8.25 -15.31
C LEU A 209 4.64 9.06 -14.70
N LEU A 210 5.45 8.45 -13.84
CA LEU A 210 6.65 9.07 -13.25
C LEU A 210 7.66 9.46 -14.33
N LYS A 211 7.87 8.60 -15.32
CA LYS A 211 8.80 8.88 -16.42
C LYS A 211 8.29 9.98 -17.35
N GLU A 212 7.01 9.92 -17.71
CA GLU A 212 6.39 10.85 -18.67
C GLU A 212 6.24 12.25 -18.08
N TYR A 213 5.72 12.36 -16.86
CA TYR A 213 5.35 13.64 -16.25
C TYR A 213 6.38 14.19 -15.26
N CYS A 214 7.16 13.33 -14.60
CA CYS A 214 8.15 13.76 -13.60
C CYS A 214 9.60 13.58 -14.09
N HIS A 215 9.82 12.94 -15.24
CA HIS A 215 11.14 12.57 -15.74
C HIS A 215 11.96 11.70 -14.78
N ILE A 216 11.27 10.93 -13.93
CA ILE A 216 11.86 10.01 -12.95
C ILE A 216 11.75 8.57 -13.48
N VAL A 217 12.84 7.80 -13.40
CA VAL A 217 12.84 6.37 -13.74
C VAL A 217 12.74 5.58 -12.44
N ALA A 218 11.57 5.02 -12.16
CA ALA A 218 11.35 4.27 -10.92
C ALA A 218 12.25 3.04 -10.81
N ASN A 219 12.95 2.90 -9.68
CA ASN A 219 13.70 1.69 -9.34
C ASN A 219 12.76 0.59 -8.82
N LYS A 220 12.55 -0.45 -9.63
CA LYS A 220 11.65 -1.58 -9.29
C LYS A 220 12.28 -2.64 -8.37
N GLN A 221 13.55 -2.50 -8.00
CA GLN A 221 14.31 -3.54 -7.31
C GLN A 221 13.70 -3.96 -5.96
N TYR A 222 12.94 -3.06 -5.31
CA TYR A 222 12.44 -3.26 -3.95
C TYR A 222 10.93 -3.54 -3.86
N GLN A 223 10.22 -3.68 -4.98
CA GLN A 223 8.78 -4.02 -4.97
C GLN A 223 8.49 -5.38 -4.30
N LEU A 224 9.46 -6.29 -4.28
CA LEU A 224 9.36 -7.62 -3.64
C LEU A 224 10.18 -7.71 -2.35
N ALA A 225 10.60 -6.57 -1.79
CA ALA A 225 11.40 -6.54 -0.57
C ALA A 225 10.60 -7.04 0.64
N ASP A 226 11.31 -7.59 1.64
CA ASP A 226 10.70 -7.92 2.93
C ASP A 226 10.60 -6.66 3.79
N TRP A 227 9.54 -5.88 3.55
CA TRP A 227 9.23 -4.63 4.25
C TRP A 227 9.02 -4.77 5.77
N ARG A 228 9.11 -5.99 6.33
CA ARG A 228 9.09 -6.25 7.78
C ARG A 228 10.45 -6.02 8.44
N ILE A 229 11.55 -6.13 7.69
CA ILE A 229 12.89 -6.00 8.24
C ILE A 229 13.15 -4.52 8.41
N SER A 230 12.98 -4.01 9.64
CA SER A 230 13.13 -2.62 10.08
C SER A 230 13.00 -1.65 8.92
N THR A 231 11.80 -1.12 8.69
CA THR A 231 11.44 -0.23 7.58
C THR A 231 12.53 0.77 7.24
N VAL A 232 13.20 1.33 8.26
CA VAL A 232 14.39 2.21 8.14
C VAL A 232 15.53 1.59 7.31
N SER A 233 15.88 0.32 7.51
CA SER A 233 16.93 -0.38 6.75
C SER A 233 16.58 -0.67 5.29
N CYS A 234 15.29 -0.81 4.97
CA CYS A 234 14.81 -0.88 3.57
C CYS A 234 14.76 0.52 2.95
N ILE A 235 14.32 1.52 3.71
CA ILE A 235 14.23 2.93 3.26
C ILE A 235 15.63 3.52 2.99
N ASP A 236 16.62 3.30 3.88
CA ASP A 236 18.00 3.77 3.69
C ASP A 236 18.68 3.16 2.45
N GLN A 237 18.17 2.03 1.94
CA GLN A 237 18.65 1.40 0.71
C GLN A 237 17.91 1.89 -0.54
N THR A 238 16.80 2.61 -0.38
CA THR A 238 15.95 3.05 -1.49
C THR A 238 16.34 4.40 -2.08
N HIS A 239 16.98 5.33 -1.34
CA HIS A 239 17.42 6.67 -1.79
C HIS A 239 16.44 7.50 -2.68
N GLU A 240 15.20 7.03 -2.89
CA GLU A 240 14.24 7.50 -3.88
C GLU A 240 12.80 7.21 -3.40
N VAL A 241 12.50 7.55 -2.14
CA VAL A 241 11.10 7.64 -1.67
C VAL A 241 10.70 9.09 -1.57
#